data_AF-A0A9W9YPG9-F1
#
_entry.id   AF-A0A9W9YPG9-F1
#
_cell.length_a   1.000
_cell.length_b   1.000
_cell.length_c   1.000
_cell.angle_alpha   90.00
_cell.angle_beta   90.00
_cell.angle_gamma   90.00
#
_symmetry.space_group_name_H-M   'P 1'
#
loop_
_entity.id
_entity.type
_entity.pdbx_description
1 polymer ?
#
loop_
_entity_poly.entity_id
_entity_poly.type
_entity_poly.pdbx_seq_one_letter_code
_entity_poly.pdbx_strand_id
1 'polypeptide(L)'
;MTLARICLCPMIVGRGNDQVAITTKFETRDDMSVIRNYGNLLAEMSTVVPDGIVCFFVSYQYMEAVVSIWHDQGIISNIQRNKLLFIETQDSAETSLALHNYQRACENGRGAILLSVARGKVSEGIDFDHHYGRAVYYVWHSIRLYTKPDFE
;
A
#
# COMPACT_ATOMS: atom_id res chain seq x y z
N MET A 1 24.82 -25.38 -8.79
CA MET A 1 25.24 -24.24 -7.94
C MET A 1 24.06 -23.29 -7.81
N THR A 2 23.29 -23.40 -6.74
CA THR A 2 22.26 -22.42 -6.39
C THR A 2 22.96 -21.24 -5.72
N LEU A 3 23.26 -20.21 -6.50
CA LEU A 3 23.68 -18.92 -5.95
C LEU A 3 22.50 -18.38 -5.14
N ALA A 4 22.57 -18.52 -3.82
CA ALA A 4 21.63 -17.86 -2.91
C ALA A 4 21.76 -16.35 -3.12
N ARG A 5 20.81 -15.78 -3.85
CA ARG A 5 20.71 -14.33 -4.08
C ARG A 5 19.96 -13.71 -2.90
N ILE A 6 20.24 -12.44 -2.65
CA ILE A 6 19.41 -11.64 -1.76
C ILE A 6 18.07 -11.46 -2.49
N CYS A 7 17.08 -12.27 -2.12
CA CYS A 7 15.75 -12.27 -2.75
C CYS A 7 14.82 -11.20 -2.18
N LEU A 8 15.21 -10.53 -1.09
CA LEU A 8 14.40 -9.54 -0.39
C LEU A 8 15.24 -8.32 0.02
N CYS A 9 14.71 -7.12 -0.19
CA CYS A 9 15.35 -5.86 0.18
C CYS A 9 14.40 -5.04 1.08
N PRO A 10 14.41 -5.26 2.42
CA PRO A 10 13.61 -4.46 3.33
C PRO A 10 14.20 -3.05 3.47
N MET A 11 13.34 -2.03 3.39
CA MET A 11 13.73 -0.63 3.57
C MET A 11 12.70 0.08 4.45
N ILE A 12 13.19 0.90 5.39
CA ILE A 12 12.34 1.76 6.23
C ILE A 12 12.48 3.19 5.71
N VAL A 13 11.39 3.76 5.19
CA VAL A 13 11.36 5.15 4.74
C VAL A 13 10.81 6.01 5.88
N GLY A 14 11.70 6.71 6.58
CA GLY A 14 11.35 7.51 7.77
C GLY A 14 11.07 8.99 7.52
N ARG A 15 11.38 9.51 6.33
CA ARG A 15 11.24 10.94 5.97
C ARG A 15 10.80 11.10 4.53
N GLY A 16 9.94 12.08 4.28
CA GLY A 16 9.53 12.48 2.93
C GLY A 16 10.53 13.43 2.30
N ASN A 17 10.31 13.77 1.02
CA ASN A 17 11.16 14.71 0.28
C ASN A 17 11.24 16.08 0.97
N ASP A 18 10.19 16.48 1.68
CA ASP A 18 10.11 17.73 2.45
C ASP A 18 10.81 17.66 3.83
N GLN A 19 11.60 16.60 4.11
CA GLN A 19 12.22 16.31 5.41
C GLN A 19 11.26 16.11 6.58
N VAL A 20 9.95 16.19 6.34
CA VAL A 20 8.91 15.84 7.30
C VAL A 20 9.02 14.34 7.62
N ALA A 21 9.00 14.01 8.90
CA ALA A 21 8.99 12.63 9.34
C ALA A 21 7.73 11.92 8.81
N ILE A 22 7.92 10.86 8.06
CA ILE A 22 6.83 9.98 7.65
C ILE A 22 6.50 9.14 8.87
N THR A 23 5.43 9.52 9.56
CA THR A 23 5.00 8.85 10.77
C THR A 23 3.50 8.66 10.76
N THR A 24 3.09 7.47 11.13
CA THR A 24 1.69 7.10 11.30
C THR A 24 1.21 7.33 12.73
N LYS A 25 1.95 8.05 13.60
CA LYS A 25 1.52 8.38 14.97
C LYS A 25 0.09 8.94 14.96
N PHE A 26 -0.75 8.50 15.89
CA PHE A 26 -2.18 8.82 15.90
C PHE A 26 -2.46 10.34 15.81
N GLU A 27 -1.62 11.14 16.47
CA GLU A 27 -1.75 12.61 16.51
C GLU A 27 -1.41 13.29 15.18
N THR A 28 -0.51 12.70 14.39
CA THR A 28 0.06 13.32 13.17
C THR A 28 -0.27 12.55 11.90
N ARG A 29 -1.06 11.47 11.99
CA ARG A 29 -1.42 10.65 10.81
C ARG A 29 -2.42 11.36 9.89
N ASP A 30 -3.22 12.26 10.47
CA ASP A 30 -4.20 13.07 9.75
C ASP A 30 -3.54 14.35 9.18
N ASP A 31 -2.24 14.56 9.45
CA ASP A 31 -1.49 15.65 8.84
C ASP A 31 -1.40 15.44 7.33
N MET A 32 -1.92 16.41 6.59
CA MET A 32 -1.95 16.40 5.14
C MET A 32 -0.55 16.25 4.52
N SER A 33 0.49 16.77 5.17
CA SER A 33 1.89 16.60 4.74
C SER A 33 2.35 15.14 4.76
N VAL A 34 1.93 14.37 5.77
CA VAL A 34 2.29 12.95 5.91
C VAL A 34 1.58 12.13 4.85
N ILE A 35 0.27 12.36 4.68
CA ILE A 35 -0.56 11.67 3.67
C ILE A 35 -0.02 11.93 2.26
N ARG A 36 0.34 13.19 1.97
CA ARG A 36 0.97 13.57 0.70
C ARG A 36 2.31 12.86 0.47
N ASN A 37 3.15 12.77 1.50
CA ASN A 37 4.44 12.09 1.40
C ASN A 37 4.29 10.60 1.09
N TYR A 38 3.29 9.91 1.67
CA TYR A 38 2.98 8.53 1.29
C TYR A 38 2.56 8.41 -0.17
N GLY A 39 1.72 9.34 -0.65
CA GLY A 39 1.26 9.35 -2.03
C GLY A 39 2.40 9.61 -3.02
N ASN A 40 3.28 10.56 -2.71
CA ASN A 40 4.46 10.85 -3.53
C ASN A 40 5.43 9.67 -3.57
N LEU A 41 5.69 9.02 -2.43
CA LEU A 41 6.50 7.81 -2.39
C LEU A 41 5.91 6.72 -3.28
N LEU A 42 4.60 6.46 -3.20
CA LEU A 42 3.94 5.47 -4.05
C LEU A 42 4.00 5.85 -5.54
N ALA A 43 3.85 7.14 -5.86
CA ALA A 43 3.95 7.64 -7.23
C ALA A 43 5.36 7.47 -7.80
N GLU A 44 6.40 7.82 -7.05
CA GLU A 44 7.80 7.60 -7.47
C GLU A 44 8.07 6.11 -7.67
N MET A 45 7.67 5.28 -6.72
CA MET A 45 7.91 3.85 -6.80
C MET A 45 7.12 3.16 -7.92
N SER A 46 5.96 3.71 -8.30
CA SER A 46 5.21 3.23 -9.46
C SER A 46 5.96 3.38 -10.80
N THR A 47 6.96 4.28 -10.87
CA THR A 47 7.83 4.42 -12.06
C THR A 47 8.98 3.42 -12.08
N VAL A 48 9.46 3.00 -10.90
CA VAL A 48 10.67 2.17 -10.76
C VAL A 48 10.35 0.69 -10.69
N VAL A 49 9.30 0.33 -9.94
CA VAL A 49 8.96 -1.08 -9.70
C VAL A 49 8.17 -1.63 -10.90
N PRO A 50 8.63 -2.70 -11.56
CA PRO A 50 7.87 -3.32 -12.64
C PRO A 50 6.67 -4.11 -12.10
N ASP A 51 5.69 -4.40 -12.97
CA ASP A 51 4.56 -5.28 -12.68
C ASP A 51 3.71 -4.81 -11.47
N GLY A 52 3.60 -5.65 -10.43
CA GLY A 52 2.69 -5.47 -9.30
C GLY A 52 3.31 -4.80 -8.07
N ILE A 53 2.58 -3.85 -7.51
CA ILE A 53 2.82 -3.25 -6.19
C ILE A 53 1.62 -3.53 -5.29
N VAL A 54 1.86 -3.94 -4.05
CA VAL A 54 0.80 -4.11 -3.05
C VAL A 54 1.03 -3.12 -1.91
N CYS A 55 0.00 -2.36 -1.54
CA CYS A 55 0.06 -1.38 -0.46
C CYS A 55 -0.97 -1.72 0.60
N PHE A 56 -0.50 -2.07 1.79
CA PHE A 56 -1.32 -2.43 2.94
C PHE A 56 -1.54 -1.23 3.87
N PHE A 57 -2.81 -0.97 4.16
CA PHE A 57 -3.27 0.02 5.14
C PHE A 57 -3.74 -0.65 6.43
N VAL A 58 -3.82 0.16 7.50
CA VAL A 58 -4.26 -0.29 8.83
C VAL A 58 -5.78 -0.55 8.93
N SER A 59 -6.59 0.17 8.17
CA SER A 59 -8.06 0.05 8.18
C SER A 59 -8.68 0.59 6.89
N TYR A 60 -9.89 0.13 6.56
CA TYR A 60 -10.66 0.62 5.40
C TYR A 60 -10.97 2.12 5.51
N GLN A 61 -11.39 2.59 6.68
CA GLN A 61 -11.68 4.02 6.90
C GLN A 61 -10.47 4.91 6.62
N TYR A 62 -9.27 4.49 7.06
CA TYR A 62 -8.06 5.27 6.82
C TYR A 62 -7.64 5.23 5.35
N MET A 63 -7.77 4.07 4.70
CA MET A 63 -7.51 3.93 3.28
C MET A 63 -8.44 4.84 2.45
N GLU A 64 -9.75 4.85 2.72
CA GLU A 64 -10.71 5.70 2.03
C GLU A 64 -10.39 7.19 2.21
N ALA A 65 -10.06 7.61 3.44
CA ALA A 65 -9.66 8.99 3.71
C ALA A 65 -8.39 9.39 2.94
N VAL A 66 -7.37 8.54 2.94
CA VAL A 66 -6.12 8.77 2.20
C VAL A 66 -6.36 8.82 0.69
N VAL A 67 -7.15 7.90 0.15
CA VAL A 67 -7.50 7.85 -1.28
C VAL A 67 -8.26 9.11 -1.69
N SER A 68 -9.22 9.58 -0.88
CA SER A 68 -9.93 10.84 -1.14
C SER A 68 -8.97 12.03 -1.22
N ILE A 69 -8.04 12.14 -0.27
CA ILE A 69 -7.04 13.23 -0.27
C ILE A 69 -6.11 13.12 -1.47
N TRP A 70 -5.67 11.92 -1.84
CA TRP A 70 -4.81 11.71 -3.01
C TRP A 70 -5.52 12.01 -4.32
N HIS A 71 -6.84 11.79 -4.38
CA HIS A 71 -7.67 12.19 -5.51
C HIS A 71 -7.68 13.72 -5.64
N ASP A 72 -7.99 14.43 -4.55
CA ASP A 72 -8.10 15.89 -4.55
C ASP A 72 -6.76 16.59 -4.83
N GLN A 73 -5.64 15.98 -4.42
CA GLN A 73 -4.29 16.48 -4.70
C GLN A 73 -3.76 16.09 -6.09
N GLY A 74 -4.52 15.30 -6.88
CA GLY A 74 -4.10 14.83 -8.21
C GLY A 74 -3.00 13.76 -8.20
N ILE A 75 -2.66 13.20 -7.04
CA ILE A 75 -1.65 12.14 -6.89
C ILE A 75 -2.12 10.85 -7.57
N ILE A 76 -3.40 10.49 -7.43
CA ILE A 76 -3.96 9.31 -8.08
C ILE A 76 -3.79 9.38 -9.60
N SER A 77 -4.01 10.55 -10.20
CA SER A 77 -3.81 10.73 -11.63
C SER A 77 -2.36 10.49 -12.06
N ASN A 78 -1.38 10.88 -11.23
CA ASN A 78 0.03 10.60 -11.49
C ASN A 78 0.34 9.10 -11.38
N ILE A 79 -0.22 8.41 -10.38
CA ILE A 79 -0.07 6.96 -10.24
C ILE A 79 -0.68 6.22 -11.44
N GLN A 80 -1.90 6.61 -11.85
CA GLN A 80 -2.64 5.99 -12.95
C GLN A 80 -1.98 6.14 -14.33
N ARG A 81 -1.12 7.16 -14.50
CA ARG A 81 -0.27 7.27 -15.71
C ARG A 81 0.74 6.13 -15.81
N ASN A 82 1.20 5.62 -14.68
CA ASN A 82 2.23 4.58 -14.62
C ASN A 82 1.63 3.18 -14.48
N LYS A 83 0.65 2.99 -13.58
CA LYS A 83 0.06 1.68 -13.25
C LYS A 83 -1.43 1.79 -12.98
N LEU A 84 -2.18 0.71 -13.21
CA LEU A 84 -3.60 0.66 -12.86
C LEU A 84 -3.76 0.53 -11.34
N LEU A 85 -4.70 1.29 -10.76
CA LEU A 85 -4.97 1.28 -9.33
C LEU A 85 -6.22 0.45 -9.04
N PHE A 86 -6.12 -0.51 -8.14
CA PHE A 86 -7.21 -1.34 -7.63
C PHE A 86 -7.31 -1.17 -6.12
N ILE A 87 -8.54 -1.12 -5.60
CA ILE A 87 -8.81 -0.87 -4.18
C ILE A 87 -9.64 -2.04 -3.66
N GLU A 88 -9.22 -2.62 -2.53
CA GLU A 88 -9.99 -3.63 -1.80
C GLU A 88 -11.22 -2.98 -1.16
N THR A 89 -12.38 -3.62 -1.30
CA THR A 89 -13.63 -3.18 -0.64
C THR A 89 -14.07 -4.24 0.37
N GLN A 90 -15.07 -3.92 1.20
CA GLN A 90 -15.59 -4.89 2.16
C GLN A 90 -16.38 -6.02 1.46
N ASP A 91 -16.90 -5.75 0.26
CA ASP A 91 -17.59 -6.73 -0.56
C ASP A 91 -16.59 -7.72 -1.17
N SER A 92 -16.84 -9.01 -0.92
CA SER A 92 -16.06 -10.11 -1.47
C SER A 92 -16.16 -10.20 -2.99
N ALA A 93 -17.31 -9.88 -3.58
CA ALA A 93 -17.49 -10.01 -5.02
C ALA A 93 -16.65 -8.96 -5.77
N GLU A 94 -16.73 -7.71 -5.34
CA GLU A 94 -15.93 -6.60 -5.86
C GLU A 94 -14.43 -6.84 -5.64
N THR A 95 -14.03 -7.29 -4.46
CA THR A 95 -12.63 -7.58 -4.14
C THR A 95 -12.06 -8.69 -5.04
N SER A 96 -12.85 -9.73 -5.30
CA SER A 96 -12.44 -10.82 -6.20
C SER A 96 -12.24 -10.31 -7.63
N LEU A 97 -13.12 -9.42 -8.10
CA LEU A 97 -13.01 -8.80 -9.42
C LEU A 97 -11.80 -7.85 -9.49
N ALA A 98 -11.57 -7.05 -8.46
CA ALA A 98 -10.42 -6.14 -8.37
C ALA A 98 -9.10 -6.93 -8.41
N LEU A 99 -9.00 -8.03 -7.67
CA LEU A 99 -7.85 -8.92 -7.68
C LEU A 99 -7.62 -9.56 -9.05
N HIS A 100 -8.68 -10.08 -9.69
CA HIS A 100 -8.57 -10.69 -11.00
C HIS A 100 -8.05 -9.68 -12.04
N ASN A 101 -8.57 -8.45 -12.02
CA ASN A 101 -8.10 -7.39 -12.90
C ASN A 101 -6.68 -6.92 -12.57
N TYR A 102 -6.29 -6.92 -11.29
CA TYR A 102 -4.93 -6.64 -10.85
C TYR A 102 -3.93 -7.64 -11.45
N GLN A 103 -4.20 -8.94 -11.34
CA GLN A 103 -3.35 -10.00 -11.90
C GLN A 103 -3.23 -9.84 -13.42
N ARG A 104 -4.37 -9.68 -14.10
CA ARG A 104 -4.41 -9.45 -15.55
C ARG A 104 -3.64 -8.21 -15.98
N ALA A 105 -3.67 -7.14 -15.20
CA ALA A 105 -2.91 -5.92 -15.50
C ALA A 105 -1.39 -6.11 -15.34
N CYS A 106 -0.97 -6.96 -14.38
CA CYS A 106 0.43 -7.36 -14.23
C CYS A 106 0.90 -8.22 -15.40
N GLU A 107 0.10 -9.19 -15.85
CA GLU A 107 0.42 -10.09 -16.96
C GLU A 107 0.51 -9.35 -18.31
N ASN A 108 -0.30 -8.31 -18.52
CA ASN A 108 -0.32 -7.53 -19.75
C ASN A 108 0.77 -6.44 -19.83
N GLY A 109 1.69 -6.40 -18.87
CA GLY A 109 2.84 -5.49 -18.88
C GLY A 109 2.55 -4.02 -18.56
N ARG A 110 1.30 -3.66 -18.26
CA ARG A 110 0.95 -2.31 -17.77
C ARG A 110 1.34 -2.13 -16.30
N GLY A 111 1.26 -3.22 -15.53
CA GLY A 111 1.48 -3.18 -14.09
C GLY A 111 0.30 -2.60 -13.32
N ALA A 112 0.23 -2.96 -12.05
CA ALA A 112 -0.89 -2.61 -11.20
C ALA A 112 -0.46 -2.34 -9.77
N ILE A 113 -1.29 -1.57 -9.07
CA ILE A 113 -1.16 -1.28 -7.65
C ILE A 113 -2.43 -1.74 -6.96
N LEU A 114 -2.31 -2.58 -5.95
CA LEU A 114 -3.42 -3.01 -5.10
C LEU A 114 -3.34 -2.30 -3.75
N LEU A 115 -4.34 -1.48 -3.45
CA LEU A 115 -4.54 -0.90 -2.11
C LEU A 115 -5.41 -1.87 -1.30
N SER A 116 -4.86 -2.42 -0.24
CA SER A 116 -5.46 -3.49 0.57
C SER A 116 -5.34 -3.18 2.05
N VAL A 117 -6.11 -3.84 2.90
CA VAL A 117 -6.00 -3.73 4.37
C VAL A 117 -5.25 -4.94 4.92
N ALA A 118 -4.26 -4.72 5.81
CA ALA A 118 -3.39 -5.78 6.33
C ALA A 118 -4.14 -6.87 7.14
N ARG A 119 -5.34 -6.57 7.65
CA ARG A 119 -6.26 -7.53 8.31
C ARG A 119 -7.48 -7.86 7.43
N GLY A 120 -7.40 -7.55 6.15
CA GLY A 120 -8.44 -7.77 5.16
C GLY A 120 -8.43 -9.21 4.63
N LYS A 121 -9.47 -9.56 3.87
CA LYS A 121 -9.64 -10.89 3.28
C LYS A 121 -8.49 -11.22 2.32
N VAL A 122 -7.94 -10.18 1.68
CA VAL A 122 -6.82 -10.31 0.74
C VAL A 122 -5.51 -10.70 1.43
N SER A 123 -5.32 -10.32 2.70
CA SER A 123 -4.07 -10.56 3.42
C SER A 123 -3.96 -11.98 4.01
N GLU A 124 -5.06 -12.73 4.12
CA GLU A 124 -5.07 -14.06 4.75
C GLU A 124 -5.07 -15.22 3.73
N GLY A 125 -5.56 -15.00 2.51
CA GLY A 125 -5.85 -16.09 1.56
C GLY A 125 -5.26 -15.95 0.16
N ILE A 126 -4.53 -14.88 -0.14
CA ILE A 126 -4.01 -14.62 -1.48
C ILE A 126 -2.49 -14.63 -1.45
N ASP A 127 -1.91 -15.46 -2.31
CA ASP A 127 -0.48 -15.52 -2.53
C ASP A 127 -0.08 -14.55 -3.67
N PHE A 128 0.81 -13.61 -3.38
CA PHE A 128 1.36 -12.69 -4.36
C PHE A 128 2.61 -13.30 -4.98
N ASP A 129 2.41 -14.27 -5.87
CA ASP A 129 3.51 -15.01 -6.45
C ASP A 129 4.36 -14.15 -7.42
N HIS A 130 5.69 -14.27 -7.31
CA HIS A 130 6.71 -13.63 -8.15
C HIS A 130 6.43 -12.16 -8.54
N HIS A 131 5.81 -11.95 -9.71
CA HIS A 131 5.66 -10.65 -10.36
C HIS A 131 4.39 -9.90 -9.91
N TYR A 132 3.48 -10.59 -9.20
CA TYR A 132 2.28 -9.99 -8.63
C TYR A 132 2.54 -9.15 -7.38
N GLY A 133 3.75 -9.17 -6.81
CA GLY A 133 4.06 -8.46 -5.57
C GLY A 133 5.53 -8.06 -5.48
N ARG A 134 6.08 -7.44 -6.53
CA ARG A 134 7.51 -7.09 -6.58
C ARG A 134 7.92 -6.07 -5.53
N ALA A 135 7.00 -5.20 -5.13
CA ALA A 135 7.17 -4.34 -3.98
C ALA A 135 5.92 -4.37 -3.11
N VAL A 136 6.14 -4.48 -1.80
CA VAL A 136 5.10 -4.46 -0.78
C VAL A 136 5.32 -3.26 0.13
N TYR A 137 4.31 -2.40 0.22
CA TYR A 137 4.30 -1.21 1.08
C TYR A 137 3.41 -1.49 2.28
N TYR A 138 3.93 -1.18 3.46
CA TYR A 138 3.14 -1.19 4.69
C TYR A 138 3.00 0.24 5.19
N VAL A 139 1.79 0.78 5.04
CA VAL A 139 1.39 2.04 5.68
C VAL A 139 0.85 1.67 7.05
N TRP A 140 1.77 1.37 7.99
CA TRP A 140 1.46 0.79 9.30
C TRP A 140 1.60 1.81 10.43
N HIS A 141 0.66 1.82 11.38
CA HIS A 141 0.78 2.49 12.67
C HIS A 141 1.37 1.57 13.73
N SER A 142 2.40 2.01 14.46
CA SER A 142 2.82 1.35 15.69
C SER A 142 1.68 1.40 16.71
N ILE A 143 0.75 0.44 16.64
CA ILE A 143 -0.25 0.21 17.67
C ILE A 143 0.53 0.01 18.97
N ARG A 144 0.45 1.00 19.87
CA ARG A 144 0.66 0.71 21.28
C ARG A 144 -0.43 -0.29 21.63
N LEU A 145 -0.05 -1.56 21.78
CA LEU A 145 -0.86 -2.50 22.53
C LEU A 145 -0.93 -1.91 23.93
N TYR A 146 -1.98 -1.14 24.21
CA TYR A 146 -2.40 -0.96 25.59
C TYR A 146 -2.83 -2.36 26.02
N THR A 147 -1.91 -3.09 26.62
CA THR A 147 -2.25 -4.18 27.52
C THR A 147 -3.29 -3.57 28.46
N LYS A 148 -4.54 -4.01 28.35
CA LYS A 148 -5.51 -3.77 29.41
C LYS A 148 -4.79 -4.15 30.70
N PRO A 149 -4.68 -3.26 31.70
CA PRO A 149 -4.33 -3.73 33.03
C PRO A 149 -5.42 -4.74 33.38
N ASP A 150 -5.02 -5.99 33.59
CA ASP A 150 -5.89 -7.01 34.14
C ASP A 150 -6.51 -6.43 35.41
N PHE A 151 -7.83 -6.24 35.39
CA PHE A 151 -8.57 -5.84 36.57
C PHE A 151 -8.51 -7.01 37.57
N GLU A 152 -8.17 -6.68 38.82
CA GLU A 152 -8.17 -7.54 40.01
C GLU A 152 -9.45 -8.37 40.17
#